data_AF-A0AAD9D1G8-F1
#
_entry.id   AF-A0AAD9D1G8-F1
#
_cell.length_a   1.000
_cell.length_b   1.000
_cell.length_c   1.000
_cell.angle_alpha   90.00
_cell.angle_beta   90.00
_cell.angle_gamma   90.00
#
_symmetry.space_group_name_H-M   'P 1'
#
loop_
_entity.id
_entity.type
_entity.pdbx_description
1 polymer ?
#
loop_
_entity_poly.entity_id
_entity_poly.type
_entity_poly.pdbx_seq_one_letter_code
_entity_poly.pdbx_strand_id
1 'polypeptide(L)'
;MGGDYNLVPGVSVGEFVLGESLWRILDVLRASKIRYPKVEISWDTENAVKSAVTVHLPHLTLYFPPSPHQILTLITIPDVPSAHFVISYETTILHSPTAGSRSPSPLNRGKIGKVFGPTYAGSSNGKLTYPGIAFELSGDGAREDVVSALTVTGRSQETKPLNPLSSVTINPGIGVTIHTNDTPDPLPIALGETTSQDLLLDLGPPLRKFYKEDNRLQRMWGMTSNDQGSCFWNYFQYGLDFLVDSEGRIAKIICYSNIPGTPLFQRHARCPWKISTAAGELDFTSPLSSFRSAFGQANEKSSPSYPHEPQPSTPSESQPKASNGGGKKKKRGPSPQNLDSGSETVEKSTQMLNGNKGHAGSSVATESQKKGMLLDRVVEGGFDGVEGLGPSRLVEYNGIIVEEDTESGGITSILVYQTDRGKFREGE
;
A
#
# COMPACT_ATOMS: atom_id res chain seq x y z
N MET A 1 -13.61 21.06 -8.56
CA MET A 1 -12.84 22.15 -7.92
C MET A 1 -11.38 21.88 -8.21
N GLY A 2 -10.70 22.79 -8.91
CA GLY A 2 -9.26 22.67 -9.19
C GLY A 2 -8.47 22.77 -7.89
N GLY A 3 -7.57 21.84 -7.62
CA GLY A 3 -6.77 21.86 -6.39
C GLY A 3 -5.66 22.91 -6.48
N ASP A 4 -5.55 23.81 -5.52
CA ASP A 4 -4.45 24.78 -5.51
C ASP A 4 -3.13 24.12 -5.08
N TYR A 5 -2.09 24.23 -5.91
CA TYR A 5 -0.76 23.71 -5.63
C TYR A 5 0.20 24.85 -5.34
N ASN A 6 0.68 24.92 -4.10
CA ASN A 6 1.78 25.79 -3.72
C ASN A 6 3.11 25.06 -3.97
N LEU A 7 4.01 25.69 -4.71
CA LEU A 7 5.32 25.15 -5.03
C LEU A 7 6.37 25.68 -4.04
N VAL A 8 7.17 24.75 -3.52
CA VAL A 8 8.39 25.06 -2.79
C VAL A 8 9.55 24.34 -3.49
N PRO A 9 10.38 25.04 -4.29
CA PRO A 9 11.46 24.45 -5.05
C PRO A 9 12.37 23.56 -4.20
N GLY A 10 12.49 22.32 -4.64
CA GLY A 10 13.22 21.23 -4.01
C GLY A 10 12.80 20.84 -2.61
N VAL A 11 11.54 21.12 -2.26
CA VAL A 11 10.92 20.69 -1.00
C VAL A 11 9.57 20.03 -1.25
N SER A 12 8.61 20.70 -1.90
CA SER A 12 7.24 20.18 -1.98
C SER A 12 6.40 20.77 -3.12
N VAL A 13 5.30 20.07 -3.41
CA VAL A 13 4.18 20.55 -4.25
C VAL A 13 2.88 20.28 -3.51
N GLY A 14 2.22 21.35 -3.05
CA GLY A 14 1.03 21.25 -2.21
C GLY A 14 1.35 20.51 -0.90
N GLU A 15 0.62 19.42 -0.64
CA GLU A 15 0.78 18.60 0.56
C GLU A 15 1.85 17.50 0.42
N PHE A 16 2.43 17.31 -0.77
CA PHE A 16 3.42 16.27 -1.02
C PHE A 16 4.84 16.83 -0.85
N VAL A 17 5.57 16.29 0.12
CA VAL A 17 6.92 16.73 0.49
C VAL A 17 7.94 15.68 0.06
N LEU A 18 9.03 16.11 -0.56
CA LEU A 18 10.15 15.25 -0.91
C LEU A 18 10.76 14.63 0.36
N GLY A 19 11.12 13.35 0.30
CA GLY A 19 11.62 12.57 1.42
C GLY A 19 10.54 11.83 2.23
N GLU A 20 9.25 12.13 1.99
CA GLU A 20 8.14 11.36 2.59
C GLU A 20 8.10 9.92 2.08
N SER A 21 7.69 9.00 2.95
CA SER A 21 7.54 7.59 2.58
C SER A 21 6.30 7.38 1.70
N LEU A 22 6.36 6.38 0.82
CA LEU A 22 5.23 5.95 0.00
C LEU A 22 3.98 5.66 0.84
N TRP A 23 4.16 5.00 1.99
CA TRP A 23 3.07 4.70 2.92
C TRP A 23 2.40 5.98 3.44
N ARG A 24 3.19 6.98 3.84
CA ARG A 24 2.65 8.26 4.32
C ARG A 24 1.89 9.01 3.24
N ILE A 25 2.44 9.04 2.02
CA ILE A 25 1.79 9.69 0.88
C ILE A 25 0.46 9.00 0.57
N LEU A 26 0.41 7.68 0.58
CA LEU A 26 -0.82 6.94 0.30
C LEU A 26 -1.83 7.03 1.46
N ASP A 27 -1.38 7.16 2.70
CA ASP A 27 -2.24 7.48 3.85
C ASP A 27 -2.91 8.85 3.70
N VAL A 28 -2.12 9.89 3.36
CA VAL A 28 -2.65 11.24 3.05
C VAL A 28 -3.64 11.17 1.90
N LEU A 29 -3.28 10.47 0.82
CA LEU A 29 -4.17 10.29 -0.31
C LEU A 29 -5.47 9.64 0.13
N ARG A 30 -5.44 8.54 0.90
CA ARG A 30 -6.63 7.85 1.43
C ARG A 30 -7.52 8.74 2.29
N ALA A 31 -6.94 9.64 3.09
CA ALA A 31 -7.69 10.62 3.87
C ALA A 31 -8.33 11.72 2.98
N SER A 32 -7.64 12.12 1.91
CA SER A 32 -8.04 13.21 1.01
C SER A 32 -8.82 12.73 -0.23
N LYS A 33 -9.82 11.85 -0.05
CA LYS A 33 -10.60 11.22 -1.14
C LYS A 33 -11.26 12.21 -2.10
N ILE A 34 -11.82 13.28 -1.55
CA ILE A 34 -12.54 14.31 -2.30
C ILE A 34 -11.57 15.08 -3.22
N ARG A 35 -10.36 15.35 -2.74
CA ARG A 35 -9.34 16.11 -3.49
C ARG A 35 -8.68 15.27 -4.57
N TYR A 36 -8.48 13.98 -4.31
CA TYR A 36 -7.79 13.05 -5.23
C TYR A 36 -8.71 11.87 -5.60
N PRO A 37 -9.79 12.10 -6.36
CA PRO A 37 -10.79 11.07 -6.62
C PRO A 37 -10.23 9.88 -7.42
N LYS A 38 -9.19 10.11 -8.22
CA LYS A 38 -8.51 9.10 -9.02
C LYS A 38 -7.05 9.00 -8.61
N VAL A 39 -6.62 7.81 -8.23
CA VAL A 39 -5.23 7.47 -7.91
C VAL A 39 -4.91 6.18 -8.64
N GLU A 40 -3.83 6.17 -9.42
CA GLU A 40 -3.31 4.95 -10.06
C GLU A 40 -1.88 4.73 -9.57
N ILE A 41 -1.52 3.49 -9.29
CA ILE A 41 -0.17 3.11 -8.85
C ILE A 41 0.42 2.19 -9.90
N SER A 42 1.65 2.47 -10.34
CA SER A 42 2.36 1.66 -11.31
C SER A 42 3.74 1.27 -10.80
N TRP A 43 4.11 0.02 -11.07
CA TRP A 43 5.41 -0.57 -10.79
C TRP A 43 5.76 -1.57 -11.90
N ASP A 44 7.01 -2.02 -11.95
CA ASP A 44 7.40 -3.14 -12.81
C ASP A 44 6.99 -4.46 -12.14
N THR A 45 6.05 -5.18 -12.75
CA THR A 45 5.49 -6.44 -12.23
C THR A 45 6.50 -7.58 -12.28
N GLU A 46 7.45 -7.57 -13.22
CA GLU A 46 8.48 -8.61 -13.33
C GLU A 46 9.57 -8.45 -12.27
N ASN A 47 9.79 -7.23 -11.79
CA ASN A 47 10.82 -6.90 -10.81
C ASN A 47 10.26 -6.12 -9.61
N ALA A 48 9.07 -6.51 -9.11
CA ALA A 48 8.33 -5.76 -8.09
C ALA A 48 9.15 -5.40 -6.84
N VAL A 49 10.10 -6.27 -6.45
CA VAL A 49 10.96 -6.08 -5.28
C VAL A 49 11.96 -4.91 -5.45
N LYS A 50 12.45 -4.71 -6.68
CA LYS A 50 13.50 -3.74 -7.06
C LYS A 50 12.96 -2.60 -7.92
N SER A 51 11.66 -2.55 -8.16
CA SER A 51 11.06 -1.58 -9.06
C SER A 51 10.84 -0.23 -8.39
N ALA A 52 10.84 0.81 -9.21
CA ALA A 52 10.35 2.10 -8.80
C ALA A 52 8.82 2.04 -8.66
N VAL A 53 8.27 2.81 -7.74
CA VAL A 53 6.83 3.00 -7.62
C VAL A 53 6.49 4.40 -8.11
N THR A 54 5.49 4.50 -8.98
CA THR A 54 4.95 5.80 -9.42
C THR A 54 3.48 5.88 -9.05
N VAL A 55 3.10 6.99 -8.41
CA VAL A 55 1.70 7.30 -8.07
C VAL A 55 1.21 8.41 -8.99
N HIS A 56 0.19 8.09 -9.77
CA HIS A 56 -0.44 9.01 -10.72
C HIS A 56 -1.72 9.57 -10.10
N LEU A 57 -1.72 10.90 -9.97
CA LEU A 57 -2.86 11.72 -9.56
C LEU A 57 -3.35 12.49 -10.79
N PRO A 58 -4.54 13.13 -10.75
CA PRO A 58 -5.10 13.80 -11.92
C PRO A 58 -4.19 14.89 -12.53
N HIS A 59 -3.33 15.49 -11.71
CA HIS A 59 -2.49 16.63 -12.10
C HIS A 59 -1.01 16.46 -11.69
N LEU A 60 -0.70 15.37 -11.00
CA LEU A 60 0.62 15.14 -10.41
C LEU A 60 1.05 13.70 -10.63
N THR A 61 2.33 13.51 -10.86
CA THR A 61 2.98 12.22 -10.85
C THR A 61 4.04 12.24 -9.76
N LEU A 62 3.93 11.34 -8.79
CA LEU A 62 4.84 11.20 -7.66
C LEU A 62 5.72 9.98 -7.91
N TYR A 63 7.04 10.13 -7.82
CA TYR A 63 7.97 9.06 -8.16
C TYR A 63 8.86 8.69 -6.96
N PHE A 64 8.91 7.38 -6.73
CA PHE A 64 9.64 6.71 -5.66
C PHE A 64 10.64 5.75 -6.30
N PRO A 65 11.94 6.10 -6.35
CA PRO A 65 12.96 5.26 -6.96
C PRO A 65 13.16 3.97 -6.16
N PRO A 66 13.78 2.94 -6.76
CA PRO A 66 14.20 1.75 -6.05
C PRO A 66 15.08 2.12 -4.86
N SER A 67 14.58 1.90 -3.65
CA SER A 67 15.26 2.27 -2.42
C SER A 67 14.77 1.44 -1.24
N PRO A 68 15.60 1.26 -0.19
CA PRO A 68 15.18 0.59 1.05
C PRO A 68 14.04 1.32 1.77
N HIS A 69 13.87 2.62 1.56
CA HIS A 69 12.94 3.47 2.30
C HIS A 69 11.66 3.85 1.53
N GLN A 70 11.59 3.58 0.22
CA GLN A 70 10.48 4.01 -0.66
C GLN A 70 10.10 5.49 -0.44
N ILE A 71 11.06 6.39 -0.63
CA ILE A 71 10.86 7.83 -0.41
C ILE A 71 10.51 8.59 -1.70
N LEU A 72 9.72 9.64 -1.57
CA LEU A 72 9.36 10.54 -2.67
C LEU A 72 10.56 11.40 -3.06
N THR A 73 11.08 11.26 -4.27
CA THR A 73 12.26 12.03 -4.72
C THR A 73 11.96 13.02 -5.83
N LEU A 74 10.83 12.84 -6.50
CA LEU A 74 10.47 13.56 -7.71
C LEU A 74 8.95 13.77 -7.77
N ILE A 75 8.54 15.01 -7.97
CA ILE A 75 7.14 15.38 -8.19
C ILE A 75 7.04 16.08 -9.55
N THR A 76 6.20 15.56 -10.43
CA THR A 76 6.02 16.10 -11.79
C THR A 76 4.58 16.57 -12.00
N ILE A 77 4.43 17.73 -12.65
CA ILE A 77 3.19 18.21 -13.24
C ILE A 77 3.35 18.04 -14.76
N PRO A 78 2.74 17.02 -15.38
CA PRO A 78 3.06 16.65 -16.77
C PRO A 78 2.39 17.54 -17.83
N ASP A 79 1.27 18.20 -17.50
CA ASP A 79 0.53 19.05 -18.43
C ASP A 79 0.04 20.31 -17.70
N VAL A 80 0.92 21.32 -17.69
CA VAL A 80 0.62 22.64 -17.10
C VAL A 80 -0.41 23.42 -17.92
N PRO A 81 -0.42 23.41 -19.27
CA PRO A 81 -1.37 24.20 -20.04
C PRO A 81 -2.84 23.73 -19.94
N SER A 82 -3.11 22.42 -19.91
CA SER A 82 -4.48 21.90 -19.82
C SER A 82 -5.04 21.87 -18.39
N ALA A 83 -4.19 22.20 -17.41
CA ALA A 83 -4.48 22.21 -16.00
C ALA A 83 -5.63 23.13 -15.60
N HIS A 84 -6.69 22.56 -15.03
CA HIS A 84 -7.75 23.31 -14.33
C HIS A 84 -7.39 23.61 -12.86
N PHE A 85 -6.14 23.92 -12.54
CA PHE A 85 -5.67 24.17 -11.18
C PHE A 85 -4.73 25.38 -11.08
N VAL A 86 -4.66 25.99 -9.91
CA VAL A 86 -3.77 27.13 -9.66
C VAL A 86 -2.41 26.60 -9.21
N ILE A 87 -1.35 27.14 -9.82
CA ILE A 87 0.03 26.97 -9.35
C ILE A 87 0.46 28.31 -8.76
N SER A 88 0.88 28.28 -7.50
CA SER A 88 1.45 29.44 -6.81
C SER A 88 2.88 29.16 -6.37
N TYR A 89 3.68 30.21 -6.31
CA TYR A 89 5.02 30.22 -5.71
C TYR A 89 5.14 31.49 -4.88
N GLU A 90 5.42 31.31 -3.59
CA GLU A 90 5.35 32.40 -2.59
C GLU A 90 4.00 33.12 -2.65
N THR A 91 3.99 34.43 -2.97
CA THR A 91 2.77 35.22 -3.13
C THR A 91 2.35 35.38 -4.60
N THR A 92 3.06 34.73 -5.54
CA THR A 92 2.86 34.90 -6.98
C THR A 92 2.13 33.73 -7.60
N ILE A 93 1.07 34.02 -8.35
CA ILE A 93 0.36 33.03 -9.16
C ILE A 93 1.15 32.78 -10.45
N LEU A 94 1.69 31.59 -10.59
CA LEU A 94 2.43 31.15 -11.77
C LEU A 94 1.49 30.74 -12.90
N HIS A 95 0.47 29.95 -12.57
CA HIS A 95 -0.57 29.49 -13.49
C HIS A 95 -1.92 29.56 -12.79
N SER A 96 -2.97 29.91 -13.51
CA SER A 96 -4.34 29.88 -13.00
C SER A 96 -5.28 29.49 -14.14
N PRO A 97 -6.28 28.63 -13.87
CA PRO A 97 -7.38 28.44 -14.78
C PRO A 97 -8.18 29.75 -14.87
N THR A 98 -8.92 29.91 -15.96
CA THR A 98 -9.59 31.14 -16.41
C THR A 98 -10.76 31.62 -15.53
N ALA A 99 -10.65 31.53 -14.21
CA ALA A 99 -11.65 32.00 -13.25
C ALA A 99 -11.27 33.39 -12.72
N GLY A 100 -11.51 34.44 -13.51
CA GLY A 100 -11.57 35.83 -13.02
C GLY A 100 -10.65 36.85 -13.70
N SER A 101 -9.64 36.43 -14.48
CA SER A 101 -8.80 37.32 -15.30
C SER A 101 -9.27 37.29 -16.75
N ARG A 102 -9.30 38.46 -17.42
CA ARG A 102 -9.70 38.61 -18.84
C ARG A 102 -8.81 37.85 -19.84
N SER A 103 -7.73 37.21 -19.38
CA SER A 103 -6.97 36.24 -20.16
C SER A 103 -6.32 35.19 -19.25
N PRO A 104 -6.27 33.91 -19.68
CA PRO A 104 -5.36 32.95 -19.09
C PRO A 104 -3.93 33.47 -19.35
N SER A 105 -3.16 33.69 -18.28
CA SER A 105 -1.73 33.96 -18.38
C SER A 105 -1.03 32.60 -18.36
N PRO A 106 -0.63 32.04 -19.51
CA PRO A 106 0.17 30.83 -19.50
C PRO A 106 1.46 31.07 -18.72
N LEU A 107 1.95 30.04 -18.05
CA LEU A 107 3.30 30.06 -17.49
C LEU A 107 4.28 29.99 -18.67
N ASN A 108 4.94 31.10 -19.00
CA ASN A 108 5.91 31.19 -20.08
C ASN A 108 7.34 31.46 -19.58
N ARG A 109 8.32 31.27 -20.46
CA ARG A 109 9.74 31.54 -20.18
C ARG A 109 9.97 32.93 -19.57
N GLY A 110 9.30 33.95 -20.11
CA GLY A 110 9.41 35.33 -19.59
C GLY A 110 8.93 35.49 -18.15
N LYS A 111 7.83 34.82 -17.78
CA LYS A 111 7.29 34.83 -16.41
C LYS A 111 8.21 34.08 -15.45
N ILE A 112 8.79 32.94 -15.88
CA ILE A 112 9.79 32.22 -15.08
C ILE A 112 10.98 33.14 -14.76
N GLY A 113 11.59 33.77 -15.76
CA GLY A 113 12.74 34.65 -15.55
C GLY A 113 12.42 35.85 -14.65
N LYS A 114 11.18 36.35 -14.69
CA LYS A 114 10.74 37.44 -13.80
C LYS A 114 10.56 36.99 -12.35
N VAL A 115 10.04 35.77 -12.13
CA VAL A 115 9.70 35.27 -10.78
C VAL A 115 10.89 34.60 -10.10
N PHE A 116 11.61 33.74 -10.81
CA PHE A 116 12.72 32.94 -10.27
C PHE A 116 14.09 33.60 -10.49
N GLY A 117 14.17 34.64 -11.31
CA GLY A 117 15.44 35.29 -11.66
C GLY A 117 16.28 34.44 -12.61
N PRO A 118 17.62 34.40 -12.45
CA PRO A 118 18.51 33.62 -13.29
C PRO A 118 18.14 32.13 -13.30
N THR A 119 17.91 31.59 -14.49
CA THR A 119 17.70 30.16 -14.73
C THR A 119 18.80 29.63 -15.62
N TYR A 120 19.11 28.34 -15.47
CA TYR A 120 20.11 27.67 -16.29
C TYR A 120 19.42 26.98 -17.46
N ALA A 121 19.96 27.15 -18.67
CA ALA A 121 19.55 26.34 -19.80
C ALA A 121 20.02 24.90 -19.56
N GLY A 122 19.10 23.94 -19.66
CA GLY A 122 19.45 22.52 -19.60
C GLY A 122 20.20 22.09 -20.85
N SER A 123 20.80 20.88 -20.81
CA SER A 123 21.55 20.31 -21.94
C SER A 123 20.71 20.11 -23.22
N SER A 124 19.38 20.09 -23.09
CA SER A 124 18.43 20.02 -24.20
C SER A 124 17.76 21.37 -24.44
N ASN A 125 17.65 21.77 -25.72
CA ASN A 125 16.82 22.90 -26.13
C ASN A 125 15.39 22.68 -25.56
N GLY A 126 14.88 23.66 -24.81
CA GLY A 126 13.55 23.57 -24.19
C GLY A 126 13.52 23.20 -22.70
N LYS A 127 14.66 23.01 -22.03
CA LYS A 127 14.67 22.82 -20.56
C LYS A 127 15.26 24.04 -19.84
N LEU A 128 14.56 24.53 -18.82
CA LEU A 128 15.05 25.54 -17.89
C LEU A 128 15.13 24.95 -16.48
N THR A 129 16.21 25.25 -15.76
CA THR A 129 16.38 24.78 -14.38
C THR A 129 16.64 25.93 -13.43
N TYR A 130 16.08 25.79 -12.23
CA TYR A 130 16.32 26.61 -11.05
C TYR A 130 16.57 25.65 -9.87
N PRO A 131 17.33 26.01 -8.82
CA PRO A 131 17.62 25.09 -7.72
C PRO A 131 16.36 24.41 -7.15
N GLY A 132 16.26 23.09 -7.37
CA GLY A 132 15.15 22.26 -6.89
C GLY A 132 13.91 22.21 -7.80
N ILE A 133 13.95 22.81 -8.99
CA ILE A 133 12.82 22.81 -9.93
C ILE A 133 13.29 22.92 -11.39
N ALA A 134 12.64 22.17 -12.27
CA ALA A 134 12.89 22.20 -13.71
C ALA A 134 11.60 22.44 -14.47
N PHE A 135 11.69 23.21 -15.54
CA PHE A 135 10.60 23.55 -16.45
C PHE A 135 10.93 23.01 -17.83
N GLU A 136 10.01 22.26 -18.40
CA GLU A 136 10.04 21.86 -19.80
C GLU A 136 9.18 22.82 -20.60
N LEU A 137 9.71 23.31 -21.71
CA LEU A 137 9.11 24.33 -22.56
C LEU A 137 8.80 23.74 -23.92
N SER A 138 7.59 24.00 -24.41
CA SER A 138 7.21 23.75 -25.78
C SER A 138 7.48 25.00 -26.62
N GLY A 139 8.61 25.05 -27.33
CA GLY A 139 8.97 26.18 -28.20
C GLY A 139 10.45 26.23 -28.58
N ASP A 140 10.82 27.20 -29.42
CA ASP A 140 12.16 27.33 -30.04
C ASP A 140 13.08 28.32 -29.28
N GLY A 141 12.92 28.43 -27.95
CA GLY A 141 13.76 29.32 -27.15
C GLY A 141 13.21 30.74 -26.98
N ALA A 142 11.98 31.02 -27.42
CA ALA A 142 11.38 32.33 -27.36
C ALA A 142 10.84 32.67 -25.95
N ARG A 143 10.66 33.97 -25.68
CA ARG A 143 10.09 34.45 -24.41
C ARG A 143 8.66 33.96 -24.17
N GLU A 144 7.94 33.72 -25.26
CA GLU A 144 6.55 33.23 -25.27
C GLU A 144 6.45 31.70 -25.21
N ASP A 145 7.58 30.98 -25.16
CA ASP A 145 7.58 29.53 -24.95
C ASP A 145 6.78 29.20 -23.69
N VAL A 146 5.77 28.36 -23.83
CA VAL A 146 4.90 27.93 -22.73
C VAL A 146 5.52 26.72 -22.04
N VAL A 147 5.40 26.68 -20.72
CA VAL A 147 5.79 25.50 -19.93
C VAL A 147 4.79 24.38 -20.19
N SER A 148 5.28 23.28 -20.75
CA SER A 148 4.50 22.06 -20.94
C SER A 148 4.44 21.24 -19.65
N ALA A 149 5.59 21.07 -18.98
CA ALA A 149 5.71 20.29 -17.77
C ALA A 149 6.64 20.94 -16.73
N LEU A 150 6.41 20.61 -15.47
CA LEU A 150 7.21 21.04 -14.34
C LEU A 150 7.67 19.84 -13.53
N THR A 151 8.88 19.88 -13.00
CA THR A 151 9.41 18.85 -12.13
C THR A 151 10.09 19.46 -10.91
N VAL A 152 9.75 18.99 -9.72
CA VAL A 152 10.37 19.37 -8.43
C VAL A 152 11.21 18.21 -7.92
N THR A 153 12.48 18.48 -7.61
CA THR A 153 13.48 17.51 -7.13
C THR A 153 14.28 18.08 -5.98
N GLY A 154 14.86 17.24 -5.12
CA GLY A 154 15.73 17.69 -4.03
C GLY A 154 16.83 18.64 -4.50
N ARG A 155 17.16 19.65 -3.68
CA ARG A 155 18.28 20.59 -3.97
C ARG A 155 19.65 19.92 -3.83
N SER A 156 19.74 18.87 -3.02
CA SER A 156 20.94 18.06 -2.85
C SER A 156 20.91 16.86 -3.81
N GLN A 157 22.06 16.26 -4.10
CA GLN A 157 22.13 15.05 -4.92
C GLN A 157 21.32 13.89 -4.32
N GLU A 158 21.16 13.86 -2.99
CA GLU A 158 20.36 12.86 -2.28
C GLU A 158 19.24 13.52 -1.46
N THR A 159 18.01 13.05 -1.66
CA THR A 159 16.87 13.36 -0.80
C THR A 159 16.89 12.46 0.43
N LYS A 160 16.97 13.06 1.62
CA LYS A 160 16.95 12.30 2.87
C LYS A 160 15.52 11.85 3.21
N PRO A 161 15.34 10.62 3.75
CA PRO A 161 14.07 10.22 4.34
C PRO A 161 13.66 11.16 5.48
N LEU A 162 12.37 11.47 5.56
CA LEU A 162 11.80 12.21 6.71
C LEU A 162 11.41 11.28 7.87
N ASN A 163 11.31 9.98 7.61
CA ASN A 163 11.09 8.99 8.66
C ASN A 163 12.36 8.89 9.54
N PRO A 164 12.25 8.91 10.88
CA PRO A 164 13.41 8.75 11.75
C PRO A 164 14.08 7.38 11.59
N LEU A 165 13.38 6.35 11.12
CA LEU A 165 13.92 4.99 10.96
C LEU A 165 14.92 4.89 9.80
N SER A 166 16.18 4.53 10.11
CA SER A 166 17.28 4.42 9.12
C SER A 166 17.59 2.97 8.73
N SER A 167 17.66 2.05 9.68
CA SER A 167 17.80 0.61 9.40
C SER A 167 17.35 -0.24 10.58
N VAL A 168 16.94 -1.48 10.34
CA VAL A 168 16.63 -2.45 11.40
C VAL A 168 17.50 -3.68 11.24
N THR A 169 18.41 -3.93 12.19
CA THR A 169 19.23 -5.14 12.20
C THR A 169 18.49 -6.23 12.95
N ILE A 170 18.11 -7.30 12.27
CA ILE A 170 17.45 -8.46 12.86
C ILE A 170 18.50 -9.40 13.43
N ASN A 171 18.33 -9.76 14.70
CA ASN A 171 19.15 -10.74 15.42
C ASN A 171 18.31 -12.00 15.69
N PRO A 172 18.40 -13.04 14.85
CA PRO A 172 17.55 -14.24 14.97
C PRO A 172 17.54 -14.84 16.38
N GLY A 173 16.34 -15.10 16.91
CA GLY A 173 16.18 -15.67 18.26
C GLY A 173 16.35 -14.69 19.43
N ILE A 174 16.86 -13.48 19.17
CA ILE A 174 17.21 -12.48 20.19
C ILE A 174 16.28 -11.28 20.11
N GLY A 175 16.05 -10.72 18.92
CA GLY A 175 15.25 -9.51 18.74
C GLY A 175 15.71 -8.67 17.56
N VAL A 176 15.56 -7.35 17.66
CA VAL A 176 16.01 -6.41 16.61
C VAL A 176 16.76 -5.23 17.21
N THR A 177 17.59 -4.60 16.40
CA THR A 177 18.28 -3.35 16.74
C THR A 177 17.84 -2.28 15.76
N ILE A 178 17.17 -1.25 16.26
CA ILE A 178 16.66 -0.14 15.48
C ILE A 178 17.73 0.96 15.42
N HIS A 179 18.06 1.41 14.22
CA HIS A 179 18.90 2.57 13.98
C HIS A 179 17.99 3.71 13.50
N THR A 180 18.22 4.91 14.03
CA THR A 180 17.49 6.11 13.61
C THR A 180 18.45 7.09 12.92
N ASN A 181 17.89 8.10 12.24
CA ASN A 181 18.66 9.21 11.67
C ASN A 181 19.00 10.29 12.71
N ASP A 182 18.27 10.34 13.83
CA ASP A 182 18.32 11.41 14.82
C ASP A 182 19.29 11.10 15.97
N THR A 183 19.46 9.82 16.30
CA THR A 183 20.34 9.37 17.39
C THR A 183 21.46 8.47 16.87
N PRO A 184 22.72 8.67 17.33
CA PRO A 184 23.83 7.79 16.96
C PRO A 184 23.73 6.44 17.66
N ASP A 185 23.10 6.39 18.83
CA ASP A 185 22.99 5.18 19.64
C ASP A 185 21.89 4.25 19.09
N PRO A 186 22.22 2.98 18.79
CA PRO A 186 21.24 2.01 18.35
C PRO A 186 20.30 1.61 19.48
N LEU A 187 19.04 1.35 19.15
CA LEU A 187 18.00 0.95 20.08
C LEU A 187 17.79 -0.58 20.02
N PRO A 188 18.30 -1.35 20.98
CA PRO A 188 18.05 -2.79 21.04
C PRO A 188 16.65 -3.08 21.59
N ILE A 189 15.88 -3.90 20.88
CA ILE A 189 14.61 -4.48 21.33
C ILE A 189 14.82 -5.99 21.44
N ALA A 190 14.99 -6.47 22.66
CA ALA A 190 15.24 -7.87 22.99
C ALA A 190 13.95 -8.60 23.37
N LEU A 191 13.76 -9.79 22.79
CA LEU A 191 12.62 -10.66 23.06
C LEU A 191 12.67 -11.19 24.50
N GLY A 192 11.53 -11.09 25.19
CA GLY A 192 11.37 -11.52 26.59
C GLY A 192 12.05 -10.61 27.61
N GLU A 193 12.72 -9.53 27.19
CA GLU A 193 13.40 -8.57 28.07
C GLU A 193 12.82 -7.17 27.93
N THR A 194 12.77 -6.64 26.70
CA THR A 194 12.20 -5.32 26.43
C THR A 194 10.72 -5.30 26.79
N THR A 195 10.30 -4.24 27.49
CA THR A 195 8.91 -4.06 27.89
C THR A 195 8.16 -3.15 26.91
N SER A 196 6.85 -3.24 26.98
CA SER A 196 5.94 -2.33 26.27
C SER A 196 6.08 -0.88 26.73
N GLN A 197 6.51 -0.64 27.98
CA GLN A 197 6.82 0.71 28.47
C GLN A 197 8.09 1.26 27.81
N ASP A 198 9.13 0.43 27.64
CA ASP A 198 10.35 0.82 26.92
C ASP A 198 9.99 1.21 25.48
N LEU A 199 9.17 0.40 24.79
CA LEU A 199 8.69 0.74 23.44
C LEU A 199 7.96 2.10 23.38
N LEU A 200 7.15 2.44 24.39
CA LEU A 200 6.47 3.74 24.43
C LEU A 200 7.43 4.90 24.60
N LEU A 201 8.49 4.71 25.39
CA LEU A 201 9.51 5.74 25.62
C LEU A 201 10.37 5.94 24.38
N ASP A 202 10.72 4.86 23.69
CA ASP A 202 11.67 4.89 22.59
C ASP A 202 11.01 5.19 21.24
N LEU A 203 9.85 4.59 20.94
CA LEU A 203 9.16 4.70 19.64
C LEU A 203 7.89 5.54 19.69
N GLY A 204 7.43 5.93 20.88
CA GLY A 204 6.14 6.58 21.08
C GLY A 204 4.96 5.59 21.08
N PRO A 205 3.71 6.09 21.11
CA PRO A 205 2.53 5.23 21.10
C PRO A 205 2.36 4.50 19.75
N PRO A 206 1.92 3.23 19.75
CA PRO A 206 1.59 2.52 18.51
C PRO A 206 0.38 3.17 17.84
N LEU A 207 0.32 3.12 16.51
CA LEU A 207 -0.82 3.64 15.74
C LEU A 207 -2.08 2.78 15.92
N ARG A 208 -1.90 1.49 16.22
CA ARG A 208 -3.01 0.58 16.53
C ARG A 208 -2.58 -0.48 17.53
N LYS A 209 -3.54 -0.91 18.35
CA LYS A 209 -3.42 -2.09 19.20
C LYS A 209 -4.47 -3.11 18.77
N PHE A 210 -4.08 -4.37 18.64
CA PHE A 210 -4.99 -5.46 18.31
C PHE A 210 -4.88 -6.53 19.39
N TYR A 211 -5.99 -6.80 20.07
CA TYR A 211 -6.06 -7.84 21.09
C TYR A 211 -6.43 -9.16 20.42
N LYS A 212 -5.75 -10.25 20.82
CA LYS A 212 -6.07 -11.58 20.34
C LYS A 212 -7.38 -12.04 21.01
N GLU A 213 -8.52 -11.66 20.43
CA GLU A 213 -9.83 -11.86 21.07
C GLU A 213 -10.42 -13.27 20.89
N ASP A 214 -9.98 -14.08 19.92
CA ASP A 214 -10.64 -15.35 19.62
C ASP A 214 -9.97 -16.59 20.23
N ASN A 215 -10.53 -17.01 21.37
CA ASN A 215 -10.16 -18.24 22.10
C ASN A 215 -11.17 -19.39 21.90
N ARG A 216 -12.20 -19.23 21.05
CA ARG A 216 -13.24 -20.28 20.89
C ARG A 216 -12.70 -21.53 20.18
N LEU A 217 -11.76 -21.35 19.25
CA LEU A 217 -11.06 -22.44 18.56
C LEU A 217 -9.93 -23.06 19.40
N GLN A 218 -9.30 -22.30 20.31
CA GLN A 218 -8.18 -22.79 21.14
C GLN A 218 -8.59 -23.85 22.17
N ARG A 219 -9.79 -23.72 22.77
CA ARG A 219 -10.33 -24.74 23.69
C ARG A 219 -10.63 -26.08 22.99
N MET A 220 -10.88 -26.07 21.69
CA MET A 220 -11.14 -27.27 20.91
C MET A 220 -9.86 -27.99 20.46
N TRP A 221 -8.72 -27.29 20.38
CA TRP A 221 -7.44 -27.82 19.85
C TRP A 221 -6.32 -27.96 20.90
N GLY A 222 -6.63 -27.83 22.19
CA GLY A 222 -5.74 -28.26 23.28
C GLY A 222 -4.48 -27.39 23.50
N MET A 223 -4.46 -26.14 23.03
CA MET A 223 -3.40 -25.19 23.35
C MET A 223 -3.61 -24.54 24.73
N THR A 224 -2.52 -24.42 25.51
CA THR A 224 -2.53 -23.98 26.91
C THR A 224 -2.72 -22.48 27.08
N SER A 225 -3.20 -22.09 28.27
CA SER A 225 -3.69 -20.76 28.69
C SER A 225 -2.65 -19.61 28.76
N ASN A 226 -1.43 -19.79 28.22
CA ASN A 226 -0.32 -18.85 28.41
C ASN A 226 -0.36 -17.62 27.47
N ASP A 227 -1.37 -17.53 26.60
CA ASP A 227 -1.51 -16.47 25.59
C ASP A 227 -2.69 -15.52 25.90
N GLN A 228 -3.26 -15.64 27.09
CA GLN A 228 -4.36 -14.79 27.55
C GLN A 228 -3.86 -13.37 27.81
N GLY A 229 -4.36 -12.40 27.03
CA GLY A 229 -4.02 -10.98 27.21
C GLY A 229 -2.85 -10.49 26.35
N SER A 230 -2.32 -11.31 25.44
CA SER A 230 -1.35 -10.82 24.46
C SER A 230 -2.02 -9.90 23.44
N CYS A 231 -1.30 -8.86 23.04
CA CYS A 231 -1.78 -7.89 22.06
C CYS A 231 -0.68 -7.46 21.10
N PHE A 232 -1.04 -7.25 19.84
CA PHE A 232 -0.16 -6.66 18.85
C PHE A 232 -0.19 -5.15 18.95
N TRP A 233 0.99 -4.55 18.98
CA TRP A 233 1.21 -3.12 18.87
C TRP A 233 1.76 -2.84 17.47
N ASN A 234 0.98 -2.11 16.68
CA ASN A 234 1.30 -1.86 15.28
C ASN A 234 1.90 -0.48 15.09
N TYR A 235 3.13 -0.43 14.57
CA TYR A 235 3.81 0.78 14.14
C TYR A 235 3.87 0.78 12.61
N PHE A 236 2.70 1.01 11.98
CA PHE A 236 2.57 1.01 10.52
C PHE A 236 3.57 1.94 9.83
N GLN A 237 3.88 3.09 10.45
CA GLN A 237 4.83 4.06 9.93
C GLN A 237 6.29 3.56 9.90
N TYR A 238 6.63 2.55 10.69
CA TYR A 238 7.97 1.95 10.76
C TYR A 238 8.04 0.58 10.08
N GLY A 239 6.90 0.02 9.68
CA GLY A 239 6.84 -1.34 9.16
C GLY A 239 7.16 -2.39 10.21
N LEU A 240 6.79 -2.12 11.47
CA LEU A 240 7.08 -2.98 12.61
C LEU A 240 5.80 -3.30 13.39
N ASP A 241 5.63 -4.58 13.73
CA ASP A 241 4.64 -5.02 14.71
C ASP A 241 5.32 -5.75 15.87
N PHE A 242 4.86 -5.47 17.09
CA PHE A 242 5.35 -6.12 18.31
C PHE A 242 4.22 -6.89 18.97
N LEU A 243 4.41 -8.17 19.24
CA LEU A 243 3.51 -8.93 20.12
C LEU A 243 3.95 -8.69 21.55
N VAL A 244 3.09 -8.06 22.34
CA VAL A 244 3.26 -7.87 23.77
C VAL A 244 2.56 -9.01 24.50
N ASP A 245 3.28 -9.70 25.38
CA ASP A 245 2.73 -10.78 26.21
C ASP A 245 1.88 -10.24 27.39
N SER A 246 1.33 -11.16 28.19
CA SER A 246 0.53 -10.85 29.38
C SER A 246 1.29 -10.04 30.44
N GLU A 247 2.61 -10.19 30.51
CA GLU A 247 3.49 -9.49 31.45
C GLU A 247 4.00 -8.16 30.90
N GLY A 248 3.56 -7.77 29.70
CA GLY A 248 3.93 -6.52 29.07
C GLY A 248 5.31 -6.55 28.42
N ARG A 249 5.88 -7.72 28.12
CA ARG A 249 7.17 -7.89 27.44
C ARG A 249 7.00 -8.28 25.98
N ILE A 250 8.03 -8.00 25.17
CA ILE A 250 7.97 -8.27 23.73
C ILE A 250 8.24 -9.76 23.47
N ALA A 251 7.24 -10.47 22.96
CA ALA A 251 7.33 -11.90 22.66
C ALA A 251 7.69 -12.21 21.21
N LYS A 252 7.25 -11.36 20.26
CA LYS A 252 7.54 -11.48 18.82
C LYS A 252 7.65 -10.12 18.16
N ILE A 253 8.43 -10.05 17.08
CA ILE A 253 8.63 -8.84 16.28
C ILE A 253 8.41 -9.20 14.81
N ILE A 254 7.65 -8.40 14.07
CA ILE A 254 7.46 -8.59 12.62
C ILE A 254 7.96 -7.36 11.89
N CYS A 255 8.85 -7.57 10.91
CA CYS A 255 9.37 -6.54 10.02
C CYS A 255 8.76 -6.71 8.63
N TYR A 256 8.14 -5.66 8.08
CA TYR A 256 7.43 -5.70 6.80
C TYR A 256 8.21 -5.01 5.68
N SER A 257 8.21 -5.59 4.48
CA SER A 257 8.96 -5.08 3.32
C SER A 257 8.14 -4.22 2.36
N ASN A 258 6.82 -4.13 2.51
CA ASN A 258 5.92 -3.31 1.68
C ASN A 258 6.20 -3.43 0.15
N ILE A 259 6.16 -4.66 -0.37
CA ILE A 259 6.45 -4.96 -1.79
C ILE A 259 5.17 -4.71 -2.61
N PRO A 260 5.22 -3.88 -3.67
CA PRO A 260 4.08 -3.69 -4.58
C PRO A 260 3.54 -5.00 -5.14
N GLY A 261 2.23 -5.12 -5.24
CA GLY A 261 1.56 -6.33 -5.74
C GLY A 261 1.40 -7.46 -4.72
N THR A 262 1.88 -7.31 -3.48
CA THR A 262 1.73 -8.33 -2.44
C THR A 262 0.51 -8.08 -1.53
N PRO A 263 -0.05 -9.11 -0.86
CA PRO A 263 -1.19 -8.97 0.06
C PRO A 263 -0.94 -8.15 1.33
N LEU A 264 0.24 -7.57 1.50
CA LEU A 264 0.56 -6.70 2.64
C LEU A 264 0.94 -5.28 2.18
N PHE A 265 0.93 -5.03 0.87
CA PHE A 265 1.27 -3.72 0.32
C PHE A 265 0.34 -2.64 0.88
N GLN A 266 0.93 -1.50 1.28
CA GLN A 266 0.27 -0.34 1.87
C GLN A 266 -0.40 -0.54 3.23
N ARG A 267 -0.32 -1.74 3.82
CA ARG A 267 -0.71 -1.93 5.22
C ARG A 267 0.31 -1.28 6.15
N HIS A 268 1.59 -1.46 5.82
CA HIS A 268 2.75 -1.00 6.57
C HIS A 268 3.73 -0.26 5.66
N ALA A 269 4.49 0.67 6.22
CA ALA A 269 5.66 1.23 5.57
C ALA A 269 6.73 0.15 5.36
N ARG A 270 7.63 0.37 4.39
CA ARG A 270 8.78 -0.51 4.21
C ARG A 270 9.75 -0.34 5.38
N CYS A 271 9.95 -1.41 6.12
CA CYS A 271 11.01 -1.51 7.11
C CYS A 271 12.33 -1.85 6.38
N PRO A 272 13.38 -1.00 6.50
CA PRO A 272 14.71 -1.26 5.94
C PRO A 272 15.46 -2.28 6.80
N TRP A 273 14.93 -3.49 6.91
CA TRP A 273 15.52 -4.54 7.73
C TRP A 273 16.69 -5.24 7.02
N LYS A 274 17.62 -5.73 7.82
CA LYS A 274 18.80 -6.48 7.39
C LYS A 274 19.14 -7.58 8.38
N ILE A 275 19.71 -8.68 7.91
CA ILE A 275 20.29 -9.72 8.76
C ILE A 275 21.76 -9.92 8.39
N SER A 276 22.67 -9.71 9.34
CA SER A 276 24.09 -9.99 9.13
C SER A 276 24.36 -11.49 9.24
N THR A 277 25.02 -12.05 8.23
CA THR A 277 25.41 -13.47 8.18
C THR A 277 26.90 -13.61 7.86
N ALA A 278 27.45 -14.81 8.01
CA ALA A 278 28.84 -15.09 7.63
C ALA A 278 29.12 -14.85 6.13
N ALA A 279 28.10 -14.94 5.28
CA ALA A 279 28.21 -14.76 3.82
C ALA A 279 27.92 -13.32 3.37
N GLY A 280 27.52 -12.42 4.28
CA GLY A 280 27.12 -11.05 3.97
C GLY A 280 25.79 -10.65 4.61
N GLU A 281 25.23 -9.52 4.20
CA GLU A 281 23.92 -9.04 4.66
C GLU A 281 22.80 -9.62 3.80
N LEU A 282 21.71 -10.03 4.45
CA LEU A 282 20.44 -10.40 3.81
C LEU A 282 19.41 -9.31 4.01
N ASP A 283 18.59 -9.06 3.00
CA ASP A 283 17.51 -8.07 2.98
C ASP A 283 16.29 -8.58 2.20
N PHE A 284 15.30 -7.72 1.99
CA PHE A 284 14.06 -8.06 1.28
C PHE A 284 14.26 -8.44 -0.20
N THR A 285 15.42 -8.12 -0.79
CA THR A 285 15.79 -8.48 -2.16
C THR A 285 16.55 -9.81 -2.25
N SER A 286 16.94 -10.36 -1.11
CA SER A 286 17.73 -11.58 -1.04
C SER A 286 16.84 -12.80 -1.34
N PRO A 287 17.28 -13.74 -2.20
CA PRO A 287 16.48 -14.91 -2.52
C PRO A 287 16.41 -15.85 -1.30
N LEU A 288 15.32 -16.61 -1.20
CA LEU A 288 15.11 -17.58 -0.11
C LEU A 288 16.25 -18.62 0.01
N SER A 289 16.93 -18.95 -1.10
CA SER A 289 18.11 -19.82 -1.09
C SER A 289 19.25 -19.28 -0.23
N SER A 290 19.47 -17.97 -0.19
CA SER A 290 20.49 -17.34 0.67
C SER A 290 20.17 -17.51 2.16
N PHE A 291 18.89 -17.47 2.54
CA PHE A 291 18.45 -17.74 3.91
C PHE A 291 18.70 -19.22 4.29
N ARG A 292 18.41 -20.16 3.38
CA ARG A 292 18.72 -21.58 3.58
C ARG A 292 20.22 -21.81 3.78
N SER A 293 21.06 -21.14 2.99
CA SER A 293 22.52 -21.23 3.15
C SER A 293 23.02 -20.62 4.46
N ALA A 294 22.40 -19.53 4.93
CA ALA A 294 22.82 -18.84 6.15
C ALA A 294 22.37 -19.56 7.44
N PHE A 295 21.17 -20.16 7.46
CA PHE A 295 20.55 -20.68 8.68
C PHE A 295 20.33 -22.20 8.69
N GLY A 296 20.66 -22.91 7.61
CA GLY A 296 20.56 -24.38 7.51
C GLY A 296 19.18 -24.88 7.09
N GLN A 297 18.88 -26.15 7.41
CA GLN A 297 17.64 -26.81 6.99
C GLN A 297 16.42 -26.14 7.62
N ALA A 298 15.53 -25.62 6.77
CA ALA A 298 14.27 -25.04 7.17
C ALA A 298 13.24 -26.11 7.52
N ASN A 299 12.40 -25.83 8.51
CA ASN A 299 11.14 -26.55 8.65
C ASN A 299 10.09 -25.82 7.80
N GLU A 300 9.76 -26.39 6.64
CA GLU A 300 8.67 -25.89 5.81
C GLU A 300 7.34 -26.21 6.48
N LYS A 301 6.79 -25.25 7.24
CA LYS A 301 5.39 -25.30 7.67
C LYS A 301 4.53 -24.80 6.52
N SER A 302 3.75 -25.70 5.91
CA SER A 302 2.67 -25.31 5.00
C SER A 302 1.66 -24.41 5.75
N SER A 303 1.16 -23.39 5.04
CA SER A 303 0.55 -22.16 5.57
C SER A 303 -0.46 -22.33 6.72
N PRO A 304 -0.44 -21.46 7.75
CA PRO A 304 -1.67 -21.00 8.36
C PRO A 304 -2.31 -19.96 7.44
N SER A 305 -3.53 -20.24 7.00
CA SER A 305 -4.44 -19.23 6.45
C SER A 305 -4.47 -18.01 7.37
N TYR A 306 -4.25 -16.81 6.82
CA TYR A 306 -4.55 -15.56 7.52
C TYR A 306 -5.92 -15.69 8.19
N PRO A 307 -6.08 -15.33 9.48
CA PRO A 307 -7.37 -15.46 10.14
C PRO A 307 -8.42 -14.71 9.33
N HIS A 308 -9.31 -15.50 8.74
CA HIS A 308 -10.49 -15.07 8.04
C HIS A 308 -11.19 -14.00 8.87
N GLU A 309 -11.39 -12.83 8.29
CA GLU A 309 -12.40 -11.90 8.74
C GLU A 309 -13.76 -12.64 8.70
N PRO A 310 -14.53 -12.65 9.81
CA PRO A 310 -15.79 -13.36 9.86
C PRO A 310 -16.77 -12.76 8.84
N GLN A 311 -17.08 -13.50 7.79
CA GLN A 311 -18.14 -13.12 6.89
C GLN A 311 -19.48 -13.15 7.64
N PRO A 312 -20.31 -12.10 7.56
CA PRO A 312 -21.68 -12.18 8.02
C PRO A 312 -22.41 -13.24 7.20
N SER A 313 -22.88 -14.28 7.86
CA SER A 313 -23.75 -15.28 7.27
C SER A 313 -25.03 -14.60 6.77
N THR A 314 -25.15 -14.42 5.46
CA THR A 314 -26.46 -14.19 4.83
C THR A 314 -27.30 -15.44 5.07
N PRO A 315 -28.53 -15.34 5.60
CA PRO A 315 -29.40 -16.50 5.73
C PRO A 315 -29.67 -17.04 4.33
N SER A 316 -29.29 -18.30 4.11
CA SER A 316 -29.49 -19.01 2.85
C SER A 316 -30.99 -19.09 2.55
N GLU A 317 -31.41 -18.41 1.49
CA GLU A 317 -32.71 -18.59 0.87
C GLU A 317 -32.73 -20.00 0.24
N SER A 318 -33.39 -20.93 0.93
CA SER A 318 -33.56 -22.30 0.47
C SER A 318 -34.48 -22.33 -0.75
N GLN A 319 -33.91 -22.37 -1.95
CA GLN A 319 -34.66 -22.77 -3.13
C GLN A 319 -35.00 -24.27 -3.05
N PRO A 320 -36.26 -24.67 -3.27
CA PRO A 320 -36.67 -26.06 -3.15
C PRO A 320 -36.18 -26.88 -4.35
N LYS A 321 -35.47 -27.98 -4.06
CA LYS A 321 -35.13 -29.01 -5.03
C LYS A 321 -36.39 -29.77 -5.46
N ALA A 322 -36.65 -29.78 -6.76
CA ALA A 322 -37.61 -30.68 -7.37
C ALA A 322 -37.09 -32.13 -7.30
N SER A 323 -37.84 -33.02 -6.66
CA SER A 323 -37.71 -34.47 -6.85
C SER A 323 -39.10 -35.07 -7.09
N ASN A 324 -39.19 -35.83 -8.19
CA ASN A 324 -40.36 -36.60 -8.59
C ASN A 324 -40.50 -37.84 -7.69
N GLY A 325 -41.72 -38.12 -7.22
CA GLY A 325 -42.00 -39.38 -6.51
C GLY A 325 -43.40 -39.52 -5.91
N GLY A 326 -44.42 -39.66 -6.77
CA GLY A 326 -45.62 -40.50 -6.61
C GLY A 326 -46.45 -40.56 -5.32
N GLY A 327 -47.77 -40.26 -5.43
CA GLY A 327 -48.80 -41.11 -4.81
C GLY A 327 -49.96 -40.46 -4.01
N LYS A 328 -51.12 -40.35 -4.69
CA LYS A 328 -52.51 -40.57 -4.21
C LYS A 328 -53.19 -39.67 -3.12
N LYS A 329 -54.19 -38.91 -3.65
CA LYS A 329 -55.64 -38.85 -3.29
C LYS A 329 -56.16 -38.08 -2.03
N LYS A 330 -56.90 -37.00 -2.35
CA LYS A 330 -58.32 -36.64 -2.02
C LYS A 330 -58.74 -36.32 -0.54
N LYS A 331 -59.24 -35.08 -0.28
CA LYS A 331 -60.68 -34.65 -0.21
C LYS A 331 -60.88 -33.25 0.46
N ARG A 332 -61.65 -32.37 -0.21
CA ARG A 332 -62.74 -31.41 0.21
C ARG A 332 -62.65 -30.77 1.62
N GLY A 333 -62.54 -29.45 1.85
CA GLY A 333 -63.47 -28.30 1.60
C GLY A 333 -64.12 -27.84 2.95
N PRO A 334 -64.81 -26.67 3.14
CA PRO A 334 -64.85 -25.37 2.46
C PRO A 334 -64.66 -24.12 3.41
N SER A 335 -64.77 -22.91 2.82
CA SER A 335 -64.65 -21.51 3.32
C SER A 335 -65.66 -21.07 4.43
N PRO A 336 -65.65 -19.82 4.99
CA PRO A 336 -66.10 -18.60 4.26
C PRO A 336 -65.52 -17.20 4.66
N GLN A 337 -65.59 -16.24 3.71
CA GLN A 337 -66.05 -14.82 3.75
C GLN A 337 -65.40 -13.82 4.76
N ASN A 338 -65.19 -12.51 4.53
CA ASN A 338 -65.87 -11.50 3.69
C ASN A 338 -65.14 -10.12 3.69
N LEU A 339 -65.47 -9.26 2.70
CA LEU A 339 -65.47 -7.76 2.64
C LEU A 339 -64.12 -6.99 2.49
N ASP A 340 -63.82 -6.33 1.36
CA ASP A 340 -64.27 -5.01 0.81
C ASP A 340 -63.30 -3.87 1.24
N SER A 341 -62.71 -2.98 0.43
CA SER A 341 -63.18 -2.13 -0.68
C SER A 341 -62.01 -1.38 -1.39
N GLY A 342 -62.23 -0.97 -2.66
CA GLY A 342 -61.67 0.16 -3.48
C GLY A 342 -60.14 0.41 -3.57
N SER A 343 -59.52 0.82 -4.69
CA SER A 343 -59.97 1.43 -5.96
C SER A 343 -58.78 1.64 -6.92
N GLU A 344 -59.04 1.50 -8.24
CA GLU A 344 -58.46 2.21 -9.41
C GLU A 344 -56.95 2.07 -9.78
N THR A 345 -56.61 1.30 -10.83
CA THR A 345 -56.34 1.67 -12.26
C THR A 345 -55.05 2.50 -12.44
N VAL A 346 -54.09 2.17 -13.33
CA VAL A 346 -54.16 2.07 -14.79
C VAL A 346 -52.94 1.27 -15.34
N GLU A 347 -53.24 0.31 -16.23
CA GLU A 347 -52.60 -0.10 -17.51
C GLU A 347 -51.24 0.50 -17.91
N LYS A 348 -50.33 -0.05 -18.73
CA LYS A 348 -50.17 -1.12 -19.75
C LYS A 348 -48.68 -0.96 -20.16
N SER A 349 -47.91 -1.83 -20.82
CA SER A 349 -48.17 -2.98 -21.67
C SER A 349 -46.80 -3.56 -22.05
N THR A 350 -46.71 -4.88 -21.98
CA THR A 350 -45.69 -5.74 -22.59
C THR A 350 -45.79 -5.71 -24.11
N GLN A 351 -44.65 -5.73 -24.82
CA GLN A 351 -44.56 -6.39 -26.12
C GLN A 351 -43.24 -7.16 -26.24
N MET A 352 -43.41 -8.47 -26.38
CA MET A 352 -42.41 -9.41 -26.87
C MET A 352 -42.42 -9.43 -28.41
N LEU A 353 -41.31 -9.85 -29.03
CA LEU A 353 -41.21 -10.74 -30.21
C LEU A 353 -39.70 -10.95 -30.47
N ASN A 354 -39.07 -12.07 -30.10
CA ASN A 354 -39.07 -13.41 -30.73
C ASN A 354 -38.24 -13.49 -32.02
N GLY A 355 -37.28 -14.43 -32.09
CA GLY A 355 -36.85 -15.00 -33.39
C GLY A 355 -35.36 -15.31 -33.65
N ASN A 356 -34.87 -16.42 -33.09
CA ASN A 356 -34.05 -17.48 -33.72
C ASN A 356 -32.72 -17.23 -34.50
N LYS A 357 -31.66 -17.86 -33.94
CA LYS A 357 -30.77 -18.91 -34.49
C LYS A 357 -30.00 -18.69 -35.81
N GLY A 358 -28.67 -18.82 -35.72
CA GLY A 358 -27.75 -19.23 -36.80
C GLY A 358 -26.37 -19.57 -36.23
N HIS A 359 -25.74 -20.64 -36.74
CA HIS A 359 -24.63 -21.41 -36.15
C HIS A 359 -23.26 -21.08 -36.79
N ALA A 360 -22.19 -21.39 -36.04
CA ALA A 360 -20.84 -21.81 -36.45
C ALA A 360 -19.80 -20.79 -37.00
N GLY A 361 -18.61 -20.76 -36.38
CA GLY A 361 -17.39 -20.20 -37.01
C GLY A 361 -16.27 -19.76 -36.05
N SER A 362 -15.38 -20.71 -35.69
CA SER A 362 -13.94 -20.62 -35.35
C SER A 362 -13.26 -19.29 -34.94
N SER A 363 -12.56 -19.35 -33.79
CA SER A 363 -11.23 -18.79 -33.45
C SER A 363 -10.84 -17.37 -33.90
N VAL A 364 -10.47 -16.50 -32.96
CA VAL A 364 -9.17 -15.78 -32.92
C VAL A 364 -9.00 -15.18 -31.52
N ALA A 365 -7.91 -15.55 -30.84
CA ALA A 365 -7.41 -14.87 -29.67
C ALA A 365 -6.93 -13.47 -30.06
N THR A 366 -7.30 -12.44 -29.30
CA THR A 366 -6.59 -11.16 -29.33
C THR A 366 -6.31 -10.69 -27.91
N GLU A 367 -5.02 -10.67 -27.63
CA GLU A 367 -4.35 -10.08 -26.48
C GLU A 367 -4.68 -8.60 -26.26
N SER A 368 -4.67 -8.24 -24.98
CA SER A 368 -4.07 -7.02 -24.43
C SER A 368 -4.72 -5.67 -24.76
N GLN A 369 -5.53 -5.20 -23.81
CA GLN A 369 -5.52 -3.78 -23.42
C GLN A 369 -5.39 -3.64 -21.90
N LYS A 370 -4.25 -3.06 -21.50
CA LYS A 370 -3.84 -2.71 -20.13
C LYS A 370 -4.94 -1.91 -19.42
N LYS A 371 -5.42 -2.45 -18.31
CA LYS A 371 -6.42 -1.80 -17.43
C LYS A 371 -5.66 -1.11 -16.29
N GLY A 372 -5.56 0.21 -16.35
CA GLY A 372 -5.10 1.02 -15.22
C GLY A 372 -6.03 0.78 -14.02
N MET A 373 -5.45 0.51 -12.85
CA MET A 373 -6.20 0.26 -11.62
C MET A 373 -6.77 1.58 -11.09
N LEU A 374 -8.09 1.66 -10.96
CA LEU A 374 -8.77 2.76 -10.30
C LEU A 374 -8.93 2.44 -8.82
N LEU A 375 -8.28 3.22 -7.96
CA LEU A 375 -8.36 3.08 -6.50
C LEU A 375 -9.76 3.50 -6.00
N ASP A 376 -10.68 2.55 -5.80
CA ASP A 376 -11.94 2.82 -5.11
C ASP A 376 -11.74 2.75 -3.59
N ARG A 377 -12.26 3.76 -2.92
CA ARG A 377 -11.88 4.19 -1.59
C ARG A 377 -13.06 4.02 -0.65
N VAL A 378 -13.50 2.80 -0.35
CA VAL A 378 -14.38 2.54 0.80
C VAL A 378 -14.09 1.11 1.28
N VAL A 379 -14.15 0.91 2.60
CA VAL A 379 -13.95 -0.35 3.34
C VAL A 379 -12.51 -0.57 3.83
N GLU A 380 -12.41 -0.54 5.17
CA GLU A 380 -11.25 -0.91 5.98
C GLU A 380 -10.75 -2.29 5.55
N GLY A 381 -9.59 -2.36 4.89
CA GLY A 381 -9.05 -3.64 4.45
C GLY A 381 -8.23 -3.63 3.17
N GLY A 382 -8.26 -2.57 2.35
CA GLY A 382 -7.19 -2.26 1.38
C GLY A 382 -6.85 -3.30 0.29
N PHE A 383 -7.62 -4.38 0.13
CA PHE A 383 -7.38 -5.42 -0.88
C PHE A 383 -8.53 -5.64 -1.85
N ASP A 384 -9.53 -4.75 -1.89
CA ASP A 384 -10.57 -4.86 -2.91
C ASP A 384 -10.03 -4.38 -4.26
N GLY A 385 -10.04 -5.28 -5.26
CA GLY A 385 -9.54 -5.00 -6.61
C GLY A 385 -8.08 -5.38 -6.91
N VAL A 386 -7.38 -6.11 -6.04
CA VAL A 386 -6.07 -6.71 -6.38
C VAL A 386 -6.29 -8.14 -6.89
N GLU A 387 -6.44 -8.29 -8.20
CA GLU A 387 -6.44 -9.60 -8.87
C GLU A 387 -4.99 -10.06 -9.11
N GLY A 388 -4.73 -11.36 -9.00
CA GLY A 388 -3.39 -11.92 -9.21
C GLY A 388 -2.45 -11.74 -8.02
N LEU A 389 -2.95 -11.82 -6.78
CA LEU A 389 -2.08 -11.91 -5.60
C LEU A 389 -1.42 -13.31 -5.56
N GLY A 390 -0.10 -13.33 -5.61
CA GLY A 390 0.70 -14.54 -5.45
C GLY A 390 0.49 -15.22 -4.09
N PRO A 391 0.57 -16.56 -4.02
CA PRO A 391 0.54 -17.25 -2.73
C PRO A 391 1.83 -16.98 -1.95
N SER A 392 1.69 -16.76 -0.64
CA SER A 392 2.83 -16.59 0.25
C SER A 392 3.33 -17.92 0.80
N ARG A 393 4.65 -18.09 0.86
CA ARG A 393 5.34 -19.25 1.44
C ARG A 393 6.01 -18.83 2.73
N LEU A 394 5.76 -19.56 3.81
CA LEU A 394 6.43 -19.36 5.10
C LEU A 394 7.52 -20.41 5.30
N VAL A 395 8.70 -19.95 5.69
CA VAL A 395 9.86 -20.81 5.93
C VAL A 395 10.44 -20.49 7.29
N GLU A 396 10.43 -21.48 8.18
CA GLU A 396 10.92 -21.32 9.55
C GLU A 396 12.39 -21.75 9.65
N TYR A 397 13.18 -20.86 10.24
CA TYR A 397 14.55 -21.10 10.68
C TYR A 397 14.64 -20.88 12.19
N ASN A 398 15.80 -21.19 12.77
CA ASN A 398 16.02 -21.00 14.20
C ASN A 398 15.91 -19.51 14.58
N GLY A 399 14.79 -19.14 15.22
CA GLY A 399 14.53 -17.79 15.73
C GLY A 399 13.97 -16.78 14.73
N ILE A 400 13.71 -17.18 13.48
CA ILE A 400 13.00 -16.35 12.49
C ILE A 400 12.05 -17.19 11.61
N ILE A 401 10.97 -16.57 11.16
CA ILE A 401 10.12 -17.08 10.08
C ILE A 401 10.17 -16.06 8.95
N VAL A 402 10.48 -16.53 7.75
CA VAL A 402 10.60 -15.73 6.54
C VAL A 402 9.35 -15.96 5.69
N GLU A 403 8.66 -14.89 5.31
CA GLU A 403 7.54 -14.92 4.38
C GLU A 403 8.01 -14.47 2.99
N GLU A 404 7.95 -15.37 2.02
CA GLU A 404 8.26 -15.12 0.61
C GLU A 404 6.95 -15.02 -0.17
N ASP A 405 6.80 -13.99 -0.98
CA ASP A 405 5.77 -13.98 -2.02
C ASP A 405 6.28 -14.74 -3.25
N THR A 406 5.59 -15.81 -3.63
CA THR A 406 6.10 -16.73 -4.65
C THR A 406 6.05 -16.18 -6.08
N GLU A 407 5.28 -15.13 -6.32
CA GLU A 407 5.17 -14.48 -7.62
C GLU A 407 6.28 -13.44 -7.82
N SER A 408 6.46 -12.54 -6.86
CA SER A 408 7.54 -11.53 -6.91
C SER A 408 8.92 -12.09 -6.52
N GLY A 409 8.97 -13.24 -5.83
CA GLY A 409 10.19 -13.82 -5.25
C GLY A 409 10.81 -13.00 -4.12
N GLY A 410 10.10 -11.97 -3.64
CA GLY A 410 10.57 -11.08 -2.58
C GLY A 410 10.16 -11.56 -1.19
N ILE A 411 10.97 -11.19 -0.19
CA ILE A 411 10.64 -11.45 1.21
C ILE A 411 9.68 -10.36 1.70
N THR A 412 8.41 -10.69 1.92
CA THR A 412 7.36 -9.74 2.29
C THR A 412 7.40 -9.38 3.77
N SER A 413 7.75 -10.33 4.63
CA SER A 413 7.91 -10.11 6.06
C SER A 413 8.91 -11.07 6.70
N ILE A 414 9.49 -10.65 7.84
CA ILE A 414 10.25 -11.51 8.74
C ILE A 414 9.68 -11.40 10.14
N LEU A 415 9.29 -12.54 10.71
CA LEU A 415 8.91 -12.66 12.11
C LEU A 415 10.09 -13.18 12.92
N VAL A 416 10.48 -12.46 13.96
CA VAL A 416 11.51 -12.85 14.93
C VAL A 416 10.83 -13.37 16.19
N TYR A 417 11.27 -14.52 16.67
CA TYR A 417 10.73 -15.17 17.87
C TYR A 417 11.86 -15.76 18.71
N GLN A 418 11.63 -15.91 20.02
CA GLN A 418 12.64 -16.42 20.93
C GLN A 418 12.85 -17.91 20.70
N THR A 419 14.11 -18.34 20.69
CA THR A 419 14.46 -19.76 20.59
C THR A 419 14.55 -20.34 21.99
N ASP A 420 13.98 -21.54 22.21
CA ASP A 420 14.05 -22.20 23.52
C ASP A 420 15.53 -22.40 23.92
N ARG A 421 16.02 -21.61 24.89
CA ARG A 421 17.39 -21.71 25.43
C ARG A 421 17.66 -23.02 26.23
N GLY A 422 16.87 -24.09 26.06
CA GLY A 422 16.77 -25.15 27.07
C GLY A 422 16.59 -26.61 26.63
N LYS A 423 16.85 -27.02 25.38
CA LYS A 423 16.75 -28.45 24.98
C LYS A 423 17.95 -29.07 24.25
N PHE A 424 19.08 -28.37 24.16
CA PHE A 424 20.31 -28.90 23.55
C PHE A 424 21.53 -28.90 24.49
N ARG A 425 21.30 -29.11 25.79
CA ARG A 425 22.36 -29.45 26.74
C ARG A 425 21.83 -30.40 27.79
N GLU A 426 21.94 -31.70 27.50
CA GLU A 426 22.34 -32.78 28.42
C GLU A 426 22.41 -34.06 27.59
N GLY A 427 23.64 -34.44 27.26
CA GLY A 427 23.97 -35.55 26.38
C GLY A 427 25.48 -35.60 26.14
N GLU A 428 26.26 -35.47 27.22
CA GLU A 428 27.61 -36.03 27.34
C GLU A 428 27.61 -37.00 28.53
#